data_AF-A0A9R1W4M8-F1
#
_entry.id   AF-A0A9R1W4M8-F1
#
_cell.length_a   1.000
_cell.length_b   1.000
_cell.length_c   1.000
_cell.angle_alpha   90.00
_cell.angle_beta   90.00
_cell.angle_gamma   90.00
#
_symmetry.space_group_name_H-M   'P 1'
#
loop_
_entity.id
_entity.type
_entity.pdbx_description
1 polymer ?
#
loop_
_entity_poly.entity_id
_entity_poly.type
_entity_poly.pdbx_seq_one_letter_code
_entity_poly.pdbx_strand_id
1 'polypeptide(L)'
;MHKVLEMINNSHYLYRMTVVHAISLLAPVMGSEITFSILLPALITLSKDIVPNIKFNVAKVLQLLIPIVDHSVSNNMAFQENGPMCKR
;
A
#
# COMPACT_ATOMS: atom_id res chain seq x y z
N MET A 1 -6.37 14.07 -3.57
CA MET A 1 -5.24 13.11 -3.61
C MET A 1 -3.99 13.68 -4.28
N HIS A 2 -4.09 14.26 -5.49
CA HIS A 2 -2.93 14.71 -6.30
C HIS A 2 -1.92 15.59 -5.53
N LYS A 3 -2.40 16.65 -4.86
CA LYS A 3 -1.57 17.57 -4.06
C LYS A 3 -0.78 16.88 -2.94
N VAL A 4 -1.31 15.80 -2.36
CA VAL A 4 -0.66 15.04 -1.28
C VAL A 4 0.49 14.22 -1.84
N LEU A 5 0.32 13.60 -3.01
CA LEU A 5 1.34 12.77 -3.64
C LEU A 5 2.53 13.58 -4.18
N GLU A 6 2.30 14.82 -4.61
CA GLU A 6 3.37 15.75 -5.02
C GLU A 6 4.40 15.99 -3.89
N MET A 7 3.97 15.89 -2.63
CA MET A 7 4.81 16.20 -1.47
C MET A 7 5.76 15.07 -1.06
N ILE A 8 5.67 13.90 -1.71
CA ILE A 8 6.50 12.71 -1.41
C ILE A 8 8.00 13.00 -1.60
N ASN A 9 8.35 13.79 -2.61
CA ASN A 9 9.73 14.12 -2.94
C ASN A 9 10.18 15.46 -2.36
N ASN A 10 9.39 16.06 -1.47
CA ASN A 10 9.74 17.34 -0.87
C ASN A 10 10.98 17.19 0.03
N SER A 11 11.93 18.13 -0.03
CA SER A 11 13.14 18.12 0.78
C SER A 11 12.85 18.20 2.28
N HIS A 12 11.75 18.85 2.68
CA HIS A 12 11.35 18.95 4.07
C HIS A 12 10.72 17.66 4.58
N TYR A 13 11.33 17.13 5.62
CA TYR A 13 10.92 15.92 6.33
C TYR A 13 9.43 15.93 6.75
N LEU A 14 8.94 17.05 7.29
CA LEU A 14 7.57 17.13 7.80
C LEU A 14 6.54 16.92 6.71
N TYR A 15 6.75 17.45 5.50
CA TYR A 15 5.84 17.22 4.39
C TYR A 15 5.76 15.74 4.01
N ARG A 16 6.91 15.05 3.95
CA ARG A 16 6.94 13.61 3.65
C ARG A 16 6.24 12.78 4.74
N MET A 17 6.46 13.13 6.01
CA MET A 17 5.73 12.51 7.13
C MET A 17 4.22 12.78 7.10
N THR A 18 3.80 13.99 6.72
CA THR A 18 2.38 14.32 6.53
C THR A 18 1.77 13.44 5.44
N VAL A 19 2.49 13.15 4.35
CA VAL A 19 2.01 12.22 3.32
C VAL A 19 1.83 10.81 3.88
N VAL A 20 2.81 10.27 4.61
CA VAL A 20 2.69 8.94 5.24
C VAL A 20 1.44 8.88 6.13
N HIS A 21 1.21 9.91 6.94
CA HIS A 21 0.06 9.98 7.83
C HIS A 21 -1.26 10.09 7.06
N ALA A 22 -1.33 10.94 6.03
CA ALA A 22 -2.51 11.06 5.18
C ALA A 22 -2.86 9.73 4.50
N ILE A 23 -1.88 9.00 3.99
CA ILE A 23 -2.09 7.67 3.40
C ILE A 23 -2.64 6.69 4.44
N SER A 24 -2.12 6.72 5.68
CA SER A 24 -2.60 5.84 6.76
C SER A 24 -4.09 6.03 7.09
N LEU A 25 -4.60 7.26 6.97
CA LEU A 25 -6.02 7.58 7.21
C LEU A 25 -6.90 7.27 5.99
N LEU A 26 -6.37 7.42 4.78
CA LEU A 26 -7.13 7.26 3.54
C LEU A 26 -7.22 5.80 3.08
N ALA A 27 -6.18 4.99 3.32
CA ALA A 27 -6.13 3.62 2.80
C ALA A 27 -7.33 2.75 3.21
N PRO A 28 -7.83 2.76 4.47
CA PRO A 28 -8.97 1.95 4.85
C PRO A 28 -10.29 2.34 4.17
N VAL A 29 -10.42 3.58 3.68
CA VAL A 29 -11.69 4.12 3.15
C VAL A 29 -11.72 4.26 1.63
N MET A 30 -10.57 4.20 0.96
CA MET A 30 -10.47 4.35 -0.50
C MET A 30 -10.74 3.06 -1.28
N GLY A 31 -10.82 1.91 -0.59
CA GLY A 31 -10.98 0.61 -1.23
C GLY A 31 -9.70 0.05 -1.85
N SER A 32 -9.73 -1.21 -2.28
CA SER A 32 -8.55 -1.96 -2.75
C SER A 32 -7.95 -1.36 -4.02
N GLU A 33 -8.77 -1.06 -5.03
CA GLU A 33 -8.30 -0.56 -6.34
C GLU A 33 -7.44 0.70 -6.21
N ILE A 34 -7.92 1.73 -5.51
CA ILE A 34 -7.19 2.98 -5.28
C ILE A 34 -5.95 2.73 -4.40
N THR A 35 -6.09 1.88 -3.38
CA THR A 35 -4.97 1.55 -2.49
C THR A 35 -3.81 0.93 -3.26
N PHE A 36 -4.07 0.01 -4.18
CA PHE A 36 -3.02 -0.66 -4.96
C PHE A 36 -2.49 0.16 -6.13
N SER A 37 -3.35 0.90 -6.83
CA SER A 37 -2.95 1.68 -8.00
C SER A 37 -2.24 2.99 -7.65
N ILE A 38 -2.55 3.59 -6.49
CA ILE A 38 -2.09 4.93 -6.13
C ILE A 38 -1.31 4.95 -4.81
N LEU A 39 -1.87 4.41 -3.73
CA LEU A 39 -1.29 4.55 -2.38
C LEU A 39 -0.05 3.66 -2.18
N LEU A 40 -0.10 2.42 -2.68
CA LEU A 40 1.00 1.47 -2.54
C LEU A 40 2.27 1.94 -3.28
N PRO A 41 2.23 2.41 -4.54
CA PRO A 41 3.39 3.00 -5.20
C PRO A 41 4.00 4.16 -4.43
N ALA A 42 3.16 5.03 -3.84
CA ALA A 42 3.61 6.15 -3.01
C ALA A 42 4.37 5.67 -1.76
N LEU A 43 3.84 4.66 -1.06
CA LEU A 43 4.52 4.05 0.09
C LEU A 43 5.82 3.36 -0.30
N ILE A 44 5.90 2.71 -1.46
CA ILE A 44 7.15 2.10 -1.96
C ILE A 44 8.21 3.18 -2.17
N THR A 45 7.86 4.34 -2.72
CA THR A 45 8.79 5.47 -2.84
C THR A 45 9.26 5.95 -1.46
N LEU A 46 8.34 6.18 -0.52
CA LEU A 46 8.67 6.63 0.85
C LEU A 46 9.43 5.57 1.67
N SER A 47 9.33 4.28 1.34
CA SER A 47 10.09 3.21 2.00
C SER A 47 11.60 3.35 1.81
N LYS A 48 12.01 4.07 0.76
CA LYS A 48 13.41 4.32 0.41
C LYS A 48 13.94 5.66 0.94
N ASP A 49 13.16 6.38 1.76
CA ASP A 49 13.56 7.69 2.30
C ASP A 49 14.89 7.64 3.03
N ILE A 50 15.67 8.72 3.04
CA ILE A 50 16.93 8.76 3.80
C ILE A 50 16.69 8.76 5.32
N VAL A 51 15.54 9.25 5.79
CA VAL A 51 15.22 9.40 7.20
C VAL A 51 14.62 8.10 7.76
N PRO A 52 15.26 7.46 8.76
CA PRO A 52 14.79 6.18 9.31
C PRO A 52 13.36 6.21 9.86
N ASN A 53 12.94 7.34 10.46
CA ASN A 53 11.59 7.46 10.99
C ASN A 53 10.51 7.39 9.89
N ILE A 54 10.78 7.92 8.69
CA ILE A 54 9.85 7.80 7.56
C ILE A 54 9.71 6.33 7.18
N LYS A 55 10.81 5.60 7.03
CA LYS A 55 10.80 4.16 6.72
C LYS A 55 9.99 3.35 7.74
N PHE A 56 10.19 3.63 9.03
CA PHE A 56 9.48 2.92 10.10
C PHE A 56 7.98 3.20 10.07
N ASN A 57 7.56 4.44 9.80
CA ASN A 57 6.14 4.75 9.68
C ASN A 57 5.53 4.16 8.40
N VAL A 58 6.27 4.11 7.28
CA VAL A 58 5.83 3.41 6.07
C VAL A 58 5.57 1.92 6.36
N ALA A 59 6.46 1.25 7.10
CA ALA A 59 6.26 -0.15 7.48
C ALA A 59 4.98 -0.36 8.30
N LYS A 60 4.67 0.54 9.24
CA LYS A 60 3.40 0.51 9.99
C LYS A 60 2.19 0.66 9.08
N VAL A 61 2.25 1.58 8.11
CA VAL A 61 1.14 1.75 7.16
C VAL A 61 0.98 0.52 6.28
N LEU A 62 2.07 -0.09 5.80
CA LEU A 62 2.00 -1.34 5.03
C LEU A 62 1.36 -2.48 5.83
N GLN A 63 1.61 -2.57 7.14
CA GLN A 63 0.93 -3.52 8.02
C GLN A 63 -0.59 -3.29 8.07
N LEU A 64 -1.04 -2.03 8.06
CA LEU A 64 -2.47 -1.69 8.00
C LEU A 64 -3.13 -2.09 6.67
N LEU A 65 -2.37 -2.25 5.59
CA LEU A 65 -2.90 -2.63 4.29
C LEU A 65 -3.17 -4.13 4.16
N ILE A 66 -2.58 -4.97 5.00
CA ILE A 66 -2.74 -6.44 4.97
C ILE A 66 -4.21 -6.88 4.84
N PRO A 67 -5.16 -6.44 5.70
CA PRO A 67 -6.56 -6.86 5.58
C PRO A 67 -7.25 -6.37 4.29
N ILE A 68 -6.79 -5.27 3.69
CA ILE A 68 -7.33 -4.75 2.42
C ILE A 68 -6.88 -5.64 1.25
N VAL A 69 -5.67 -6.20 1.35
CA VAL A 69 -5.10 -7.11 0.35
C VAL A 69 -5.81 -8.45 0.34
N ASP A 70 -6.12 -9.00 1.51
CA ASP A 70 -6.67 -10.35 1.65
C ASP A 70 -8.04 -10.52 0.96
N HIS A 71 -8.89 -9.48 1.02
CA HIS A 71 -10.16 -9.44 0.29
C HIS A 71 -9.98 -9.40 -1.25
N SER A 72 -8.91 -8.77 -1.75
CA SER A 72 -8.65 -8.69 -3.20
C SER A 72 -8.02 -9.98 -3.74
N VAL A 73 -7.19 -10.64 -2.94
CA VAL A 73 -6.55 -11.91 -3.27
C VAL A 73 -7.55 -13.06 -3.27
N SER A 74 -8.50 -13.05 -2.33
CA SER A 74 -9.62 -14.01 -2.32
C SER A 74 -10.45 -13.98 -3.62
N ASN A 75 -10.52 -12.82 -4.29
CA ASN A 75 -11.26 -12.67 -5.54
C ASN A 75 -10.45 -13.11 -6.78
N ASN A 76 -9.12 -13.12 -6.69
CA ASN A 76 -8.21 -13.48 -7.80
C ASN A 76 -7.57 -14.87 -7.64
N MET A 77 -7.79 -15.55 -6.50
CA MET A 77 -7.37 -16.93 -6.24
C MET A 77 -8.51 -17.94 -6.43
N ALA A 78 -9.44 -17.69 -7.35
CA ALA A 78 -10.01 -18.80 -8.10
C ALA A 78 -8.89 -19.39 -8.98
N PHE A 79 -7.93 -20.06 -8.35
CA PHE A 79 -7.03 -20.95 -9.04
C PHE A 79 -7.91 -21.98 -9.71
N GLN A 80 -7.87 -21.98 -11.04
CA GLN A 80 -8.52 -22.95 -11.87
C GLN A 80 -7.86 -24.30 -11.59
N GLU A 81 -8.33 -25.03 -10.57
CA GLU A 81 -8.03 -26.45 -10.38
C GLU A 81 -8.71 -27.23 -11.50
N ASN A 82 -8.11 -27.18 -12.70
CA ASN A 82 -8.40 -28.12 -13.78
C ASN A 82 -7.08 -28.80 -14.17
N GLY A 83 -6.56 -29.62 -13.25
CA GLY A 83 -5.57 -30.66 -13.55
C GLY A 83 -6.26 -32.02 -13.54
N PRO A 84 -5.94 -32.95 -14.47
CA PRO A 84 -6.64 -34.23 -14.55
C PRO A 84 -6.36 -35.04 -13.29
N MET A 85 -7.46 -35.43 -12.62
CA MET A 85 -7.45 -36.30 -11.45
C MET A 85 -6.87 -37.67 -11.82
N CYS A 86 -5.63 -37.93 -11.41
CA CYS A 86 -5.05 -39.27 -11.45
C CYS A 86 -5.71 -40.09 -10.34
N LYS A 87 -6.75 -40.86 -10.70
CA LYS A 87 -7.40 -41.82 -9.80
C LYS A 87 -6.41 -42.95 -9.51
N ARG A 88 -6.09 -43.18 -8.24
CA ARG A 88 -5.59 -44.48 -7.75
C ARG A 88 -6.75 -45.42 -7.51
#